data_AF-A0A1I4YHP7-F1
#
_entry.id   AF-A0A1I4YHP7-F1
#
_cell.length_a   1.000
_cell.length_b   1.000
_cell.length_c   1.000
_cell.angle_alpha   90.00
_cell.angle_beta   90.00
_cell.angle_gamma   90.00
#
_symmetry.space_group_name_H-M   'P 1'
#
loop_
_entity.id
_entity.type
_entity.pdbx_description
1 polymer ?
#
loop_
_entity_poly.entity_id
_entity_poly.type
_entity_poly.pdbx_seq_one_letter_code
_entity_poly.pdbx_strand_id
1 'polypeptide(L)'
;MPVALIRFVACLIVAVGLYCIIPAEKKIGLWGALLFGILALVNVLKATKKLTIDPQEKIIIHKNNILNNEVTYRFEEFEQFYVLTGKYLFITMDSTAFFIFNQKGKEKKVPIAVGLFGSKKVQNVINEVSDIMNISEK
;
A
#
# COMPACT_ATOMS: atom_id res chain seq x y z
N MET A 1 4.83 -9.61 -18.50
CA MET A 1 3.55 -9.14 -17.92
C MET A 1 3.79 -8.77 -16.46
N PRO A 2 3.39 -7.57 -15.98
CA PRO A 2 3.62 -7.19 -14.59
C PRO A 2 2.92 -8.17 -13.64
N VAL A 3 3.59 -8.57 -12.56
CA VAL A 3 3.12 -9.62 -11.63
C VAL A 3 1.71 -9.36 -11.10
N ALA A 4 1.36 -8.09 -10.89
CA ALA A 4 0.01 -7.70 -10.46
C ALA A 4 -1.07 -7.99 -11.51
N LEU A 5 -0.77 -7.85 -12.80
CA LEU A 5 -1.70 -8.18 -13.89
C LEU A 5 -1.92 -9.69 -14.00
N ILE A 6 -0.88 -10.49 -13.79
CA ILE A 6 -1.01 -11.96 -13.73
C ILE A 6 -1.97 -12.35 -12.59
N ARG A 7 -1.77 -11.77 -11.40
CA ARG A 7 -2.65 -12.03 -10.24
C ARG A 7 -4.08 -11.57 -10.48
N PHE A 8 -4.26 -10.42 -11.13
CA PHE A 8 -5.58 -9.92 -11.52
C PHE A 8 -6.32 -10.91 -12.43
N VAL A 9 -5.67 -11.34 -13.52
CA VAL A 9 -6.26 -12.30 -14.47
C VAL A 9 -6.56 -13.64 -13.80
N ALA A 10 -5.63 -14.15 -12.99
CA ALA A 10 -5.84 -15.39 -12.24
C ALA A 10 -7.05 -15.31 -11.31
N CYS A 11 -7.22 -14.21 -10.57
CA CYS A 11 -8.38 -14.01 -9.70
C CYS A 11 -9.69 -13.96 -10.49
N LEU A 12 -9.71 -13.32 -11.65
CA LEU A 12 -10.91 -13.29 -12.51
C LEU A 12 -11.28 -14.67 -13.05
N ILE A 13 -10.29 -15.45 -13.50
CA ILE A 13 -10.52 -16.82 -13.97
C ILE A 13 -11.14 -17.67 -12.85
N VAL A 14 -10.61 -17.57 -11.63
CA VAL A 14 -11.17 -18.29 -10.47
C VAL A 14 -12.57 -17.79 -10.14
N ALA A 15 -12.82 -16.48 -10.18
CA ALA A 15 -14.15 -15.93 -9.92
C ALA A 15 -15.21 -16.44 -10.89
N VAL A 16 -14.89 -16.44 -12.20
CA VAL A 16 -15.79 -16.98 -13.24
C VAL A 16 -15.99 -18.48 -13.07
N GLY A 17 -14.91 -19.22 -12.80
CA GLY A 17 -14.99 -20.67 -12.54
C GLY A 17 -15.92 -21.00 -11.37
N LEU A 18 -15.79 -20.30 -10.25
CA LEU A 18 -16.65 -20.49 -9.07
C LEU A 18 -18.13 -20.16 -9.37
N TYR A 19 -18.38 -19.11 -10.16
CA TYR A 19 -19.74 -18.72 -10.53
C TYR A 19 -20.40 -19.71 -11.50
N CYS A 20 -19.64 -20.25 -12.46
CA CYS A 20 -20.18 -21.12 -13.50
C CYS A 20 -20.29 -22.59 -13.08
N ILE A 21 -19.37 -23.10 -12.23
CA ILE A 21 -19.31 -24.52 -11.86
C ILE A 21 -20.24 -24.83 -10.68
N ILE A 22 -20.38 -23.90 -9.73
CA ILE A 22 -21.17 -24.14 -8.53
C ILE A 22 -22.65 -23.85 -8.84
N PRO A 23 -23.57 -24.81 -8.58
CA PRO A 23 -24.99 -24.60 -8.80
C PRO A 23 -25.50 -23.35 -8.08
N ALA A 24 -26.34 -22.56 -8.75
CA ALA A 24 -26.84 -21.28 -8.24
C ALA A 24 -27.59 -21.40 -6.90
N GLU A 25 -28.17 -22.57 -6.62
CA GLU A 25 -28.83 -22.91 -5.36
C GLU A 25 -27.85 -22.79 -4.17
N LYS A 26 -26.57 -23.08 -4.40
CA LYS A 26 -25.49 -22.90 -3.44
C LYS A 26 -24.90 -21.50 -3.62
N LYS A 27 -25.41 -20.54 -2.84
CA LYS A 27 -24.92 -19.14 -2.78
C LYS A 27 -23.41 -19.01 -2.56
N ILE A 28 -22.73 -20.06 -2.08
CA ILE A 28 -21.28 -20.10 -1.90
C ILE A 28 -20.50 -19.80 -3.19
N GLY A 29 -21.02 -20.19 -4.36
CA GLY A 29 -20.39 -19.89 -5.66
C GLY A 29 -20.37 -18.39 -5.96
N LEU A 30 -21.51 -17.72 -5.73
CA LEU A 30 -21.63 -16.27 -5.86
C LEU A 30 -20.72 -15.53 -4.87
N TRP A 31 -20.72 -15.94 -3.59
CA TRP A 31 -19.86 -15.31 -2.57
C TRP A 31 -18.37 -15.50 -2.87
N GLY A 32 -17.97 -16.69 -3.32
CA GLY A 32 -16.60 -16.97 -3.74
C GLY A 32 -16.21 -16.13 -4.96
N ALA A 33 -17.07 -16.07 -5.97
CA ALA A 33 -16.85 -15.24 -7.16
C ALA A 33 -16.69 -13.76 -6.80
N LEU A 34 -17.53 -13.24 -5.90
CA LEU A 34 -17.45 -11.87 -5.41
C LEU A 34 -16.16 -11.60 -4.65
N LEU A 35 -15.73 -12.51 -3.77
CA LEU A 35 -14.46 -12.42 -3.05
C LEU A 35 -13.28 -12.32 -4.02
N PHE A 36 -13.20 -13.23 -4.99
CA PHE A 36 -12.12 -13.22 -5.98
C PHE A 36 -12.19 -12.02 -6.93
N GLY A 37 -13.39 -11.53 -7.25
CA GLY A 37 -13.59 -10.27 -7.97
C GLY A 37 -13.02 -9.07 -7.21
N ILE A 38 -13.26 -8.99 -5.89
CA ILE A 38 -12.67 -7.95 -5.03
C ILE A 38 -11.15 -8.08 -5.00
N LEU A 39 -10.61 -9.31 -4.84
CA LEU A 39 -9.16 -9.53 -4.86
C LEU A 39 -8.52 -9.12 -6.19
N ALA A 40 -9.21 -9.36 -7.31
CA ALA A 40 -8.78 -8.88 -8.62
C ALA A 40 -8.69 -7.34 -8.61
N LEU A 41 -9.74 -6.65 -8.19
CA LEU A 41 -9.75 -5.18 -8.11
C LEU A 41 -8.62 -4.64 -7.24
N VAL A 42 -8.38 -5.23 -6.07
CA VAL A 42 -7.28 -4.84 -5.16
C VAL A 42 -5.92 -4.96 -5.85
N ASN A 43 -5.69 -5.99 -6.68
CA ASN A 43 -4.42 -6.12 -7.41
C ASN A 43 -4.20 -4.99 -8.42
N VAL A 44 -5.25 -4.54 -9.13
CA VAL A 44 -5.17 -3.42 -10.06
C VAL A 44 -4.91 -2.10 -9.33
N LEU A 45 -5.63 -1.85 -8.22
CA LEU A 45 -5.41 -0.65 -7.41
C LEU A 45 -3.99 -0.61 -6.86
N LYS A 46 -3.46 -1.75 -6.38
CA LYS A 46 -2.08 -1.85 -5.88
C LYS A 46 -1.04 -1.65 -6.98
N ALA A 47 -1.30 -2.14 -8.19
CA ALA A 47 -0.38 -2.01 -9.33
C ALA A 47 -0.17 -0.56 -9.77
N THR A 48 -1.13 0.30 -9.47
CA THR A 48 -1.13 1.72 -9.87
C THR A 48 -0.70 2.66 -8.74
N LYS A 49 -0.34 2.11 -7.58
CA LYS A 49 0.30 2.85 -6.50
C LYS A 49 1.71 3.26 -6.93
N LYS A 50 2.07 4.52 -6.71
CA LYS A 50 3.39 5.08 -6.99
C LYS A 50 3.88 5.87 -5.79
N LEU A 51 5.14 5.66 -5.43
CA LEU A 51 5.86 6.48 -4.47
C LEU A 51 7.25 6.70 -5.07
N THR A 52 7.60 7.95 -5.35
CA THR A 52 8.88 8.35 -5.90
C THR A 52 9.47 9.40 -4.97
N ILE A 53 10.71 9.18 -4.55
CA ILE A 53 11.48 10.12 -3.74
C ILE A 53 12.56 10.67 -4.66
N ASP A 54 12.56 11.98 -4.86
CA ASP A 54 13.58 12.68 -5.66
C ASP A 54 14.43 13.54 -4.72
N PRO A 55 15.66 13.10 -4.39
CA PRO A 55 16.55 13.84 -3.50
C PRO A 55 17.14 15.11 -4.14
N GLN A 56 17.24 15.17 -5.47
CA GLN A 56 17.82 16.33 -6.17
C GLN A 56 16.85 17.50 -6.10
N GLU A 57 15.58 17.24 -6.41
CA GLU A 57 14.51 18.23 -6.35
C GLU A 57 13.91 18.37 -4.93
N LYS A 58 14.33 17.53 -3.98
CA LYS A 58 13.83 17.48 -2.59
C LYS A 58 12.31 17.34 -2.51
N ILE A 59 11.75 16.45 -3.32
CA ILE A 59 10.31 16.18 -3.38
C ILE A 59 9.98 14.69 -3.26
N ILE A 60 8.78 14.42 -2.73
CA ILE A 60 8.17 13.10 -2.66
C ILE A 60 6.88 13.15 -3.45
N ILE A 61 6.78 12.29 -4.46
CA ILE A 61 5.63 12.16 -5.32
C ILE A 61 4.89 10.89 -4.93
N HIS A 62 3.63 11.02 -4.52
CA HIS A 62 2.80 9.90 -4.08
C HIS A 62 1.49 9.84 -4.86
N LYS A 63 1.16 8.64 -5.34
CA LYS A 63 -0.14 8.30 -5.91
C LYS A 63 -0.64 7.02 -5.26
N ASN A 64 -1.80 7.10 -4.61
CA ASN A 64 -2.32 5.96 -3.85
C ASN A 64 -2.77 4.81 -4.78
N ASN A 65 -3.48 5.15 -5.87
CA ASN A 65 -3.92 4.24 -6.92
C ASN A 65 -4.44 5.07 -8.11
N ILE A 66 -4.94 4.40 -9.15
CA ILE A 66 -5.48 5.02 -10.37
C ILE A 66 -6.65 5.99 -10.14
N LEU A 67 -7.44 5.81 -9.08
CA LEU A 67 -8.60 6.64 -8.74
C LEU A 67 -8.21 7.93 -8.01
N ASN A 68 -6.96 8.05 -7.57
CA ASN A 68 -6.45 9.21 -6.88
C ASN A 68 -5.45 9.97 -7.75
N ASN A 69 -5.48 11.30 -7.66
CA ASN A 69 -4.47 12.13 -8.29
C ASN A 69 -3.11 11.96 -7.60
N GLU A 70 -2.06 12.15 -8.37
CA GLU A 70 -0.70 12.22 -7.85
C GLU A 70 -0.54 13.51 -7.03
N VAL A 71 0.09 13.40 -5.86
CA VAL A 71 0.34 14.51 -4.95
C VAL A 71 1.84 14.62 -4.69
N THR A 72 2.36 15.83 -4.80
CA THR A 72 3.75 16.15 -4.52
C THR A 72 3.87 16.80 -3.14
N TYR A 73 4.85 16.34 -2.37
CA TYR A 73 5.23 16.86 -1.06
C TYR A 73 6.68 17.33 -1.12
N ARG A 74 7.00 18.46 -0.50
CA ARG A 74 8.40 18.90 -0.37
C ARG A 74 9.03 18.32 0.89
N PHE A 75 10.34 18.12 0.88
CA PHE A 75 11.06 17.67 2.08
C PHE A 75 10.95 18.68 3.22
N GLU A 76 10.82 19.97 2.92
CA GLU A 76 10.59 21.02 3.93
C GLU A 76 9.24 20.89 4.64
N GLU A 77 8.27 20.23 4.01
CA GLU A 77 6.95 19.97 4.60
C GLU A 77 6.96 18.71 5.47
N PHE A 78 8.07 17.95 5.50
CA PHE A 78 8.21 16.73 6.30
C PHE A 78 8.40 17.08 7.78
N GLU A 79 7.61 16.45 8.64
CA GLU A 79 7.71 16.64 10.10
C GLU A 79 8.37 15.44 10.77
N GLN A 80 7.91 14.22 10.47
CA GLN A 80 8.39 13.01 11.14
C GLN A 80 7.97 11.73 10.42
N PHE A 81 8.64 10.63 10.75
CA PHE A 81 8.15 9.29 10.48
C PHE A 81 7.17 8.85 11.57
N TYR A 82 6.12 8.13 11.17
CA TYR A 82 5.18 7.52 12.11
C TYR A 82 5.02 6.03 11.79
N VAL A 83 5.15 5.18 12.81
CA VAL A 83 4.94 3.73 12.68
C VAL A 83 3.70 3.32 13.45
N LEU A 84 2.68 2.84 12.72
CA LEU A 84 1.53 2.19 13.31
C LEU A 84 1.79 0.68 13.38
N THR A 85 1.63 0.07 14.56
CA THR A 85 1.83 -1.37 14.75
C THR A 85 0.55 -2.01 15.29
N GLY A 86 -0.04 -2.92 14.50
CA GLY A 86 -1.15 -3.76 14.91
C GLY A 86 -0.68 -4.97 15.71
N LYS A 87 -1.26 -5.21 16.88
CA LYS A 87 -0.95 -6.36 17.74
C LYS A 87 -2.20 -7.16 18.05
N TYR A 88 -2.07 -8.47 18.10
CA TYR A 88 -3.08 -9.40 18.58
C TYR A 88 -2.44 -10.37 19.58
N LEU A 89 -2.96 -10.45 20.80
CA LEU A 89 -2.42 -11.29 21.88
C LEU A 89 -0.88 -11.17 22.00
N PHE A 90 -0.37 -9.93 22.01
CA PHE A 90 1.06 -9.58 22.07
C PHE A 90 1.90 -9.90 20.83
N ILE A 91 1.34 -10.54 19.81
CA ILE A 91 1.99 -10.80 18.52
C ILE A 91 1.73 -9.61 17.59
N THR A 92 2.79 -9.04 17.02
CA THR A 92 2.67 -8.04 15.96
C THR A 92 2.08 -8.71 14.72
N MET A 93 0.92 -8.25 14.26
CA MET A 93 0.26 -8.77 13.06
C MET A 93 0.71 -7.99 11.83
N ASP A 94 0.77 -6.67 11.95
CA ASP A 94 1.21 -5.77 10.91
C ASP A 94 1.90 -4.54 11.50
N SER A 95 2.73 -3.91 10.69
CA SER A 95 3.27 -2.60 10.95
C SER A 95 3.26 -1.79 9.66
N THR A 96 2.97 -0.50 9.76
CA THR A 96 2.93 0.42 8.62
C THR A 96 3.70 1.69 8.95
N ALA A 97 4.68 2.03 8.13
CA ALA A 97 5.35 3.34 8.18
C ALA A 97 4.60 4.36 7.34
N PHE A 98 4.56 5.58 7.87
CA PHE A 98 4.03 6.75 7.21
C PHE A 98 5.05 7.90 7.26
N PHE A 99 5.09 8.68 6.19
CA PHE A 99 5.54 10.07 6.30
C PHE A 99 4.41 10.89 6.91
N ILE A 100 4.76 11.82 7.79
CA ILE A 100 3.88 12.89 8.24
C ILE A 100 4.37 14.18 7.60
N PHE A 101 3.51 14.79 6.79
CA PHE A 101 3.75 16.09 6.18
C PHE A 101 2.76 17.13 6.71
N ASN A 102 3.21 18.37 6.80
CA ASN A 102 2.35 19.52 7.04
C ASN A 102 2.22 20.35 5.78
N GLN A 103 1.15 20.06 5.03
CA GLN A 103 0.89 20.75 3.78
C GLN A 103 -0.25 21.76 4.00
N LYS A 104 0.09 23.05 3.95
CA LYS A 104 -0.86 24.17 4.15
C LYS A 104 -1.58 24.11 5.50
N GLY A 105 -0.87 23.79 6.58
CA GLY A 105 -1.41 23.72 7.94
C GLY A 105 -2.27 22.48 8.21
N LYS A 106 -2.23 21.48 7.33
CA LYS A 106 -2.95 20.21 7.50
C LYS A 106 -1.97 19.04 7.48
N GLU A 107 -2.06 18.20 8.50
CA GLU A 107 -1.32 16.95 8.58
C GLU A 107 -1.76 16.00 7.45
N LYS A 108 -0.79 15.42 6.74
CA LYS A 108 -0.97 14.43 5.68
C LYS A 108 -0.12 13.21 5.99
N LYS A 109 -0.78 12.06 6.04
CA LYS A 109 -0.14 10.76 6.27
C LYS A 109 0.04 10.04 4.94
N VAL A 110 1.29 9.75 4.58
CA VAL A 110 1.62 9.08 3.30
C VAL A 110 2.23 7.70 3.61
N PRO A 111 1.58 6.58 3.24
CA PRO A 111 2.06 5.25 3.58
C PRO A 111 3.29 4.85 2.76
N ILE A 112 4.39 4.57 3.45
CA ILE A 112 5.69 4.19 2.88
C ILE A 112 5.72 2.70 2.61
N ALA A 113 5.62 1.90 3.67
CA ALA A 113 5.76 0.45 3.61
C ALA A 113 4.92 -0.22 4.68
N VAL A 114 4.50 -1.45 4.35
CA VAL A 114 3.82 -2.37 5.26
C VAL A 114 4.70 -3.59 5.50
N GLY A 115 4.90 -3.92 6.77
CA GLY A 115 5.45 -5.17 7.26
C GLY A 115 4.35 -6.04 7.84
N LEU A 116 4.40 -7.34 7.58
CA LEU A 116 3.54 -8.33 8.22
C LEU A 116 4.37 -9.09 9.25
N PHE A 117 3.76 -9.44 10.37
CA PHE A 117 4.33 -10.27 11.42
C PHE A 117 5.64 -9.73 12.03
N GLY A 118 5.81 -8.41 12.06
CA GLY A 118 6.97 -7.75 12.65
C GLY A 118 7.16 -6.32 12.16
N SER A 119 8.06 -5.59 12.82
CA SER A 119 8.41 -4.18 12.50
C SER A 119 9.74 -4.02 11.75
N LYS A 120 10.60 -5.06 11.71
CA LYS A 120 11.95 -4.97 11.12
C LYS A 120 11.95 -4.45 9.69
N LYS A 121 11.03 -4.94 8.86
CA LYS A 121 10.91 -4.49 7.46
C LYS A 121 10.59 -3.00 7.37
N VAL A 122 9.68 -2.53 8.21
CA VAL A 122 9.26 -1.12 8.24
C VAL A 122 10.39 -0.23 8.74
N GLN A 123 11.12 -0.67 9.77
CA GLN A 123 12.28 0.05 10.28
C GLN A 123 13.40 0.18 9.25
N ASN A 124 13.72 -0.90 8.53
CA ASN A 124 14.73 -0.86 7.48
C ASN A 124 14.37 0.15 6.38
N VAL A 125 13.09 0.19 5.98
CA VAL A 125 12.63 1.17 4.98
C VAL A 125 12.71 2.59 5.52
N ILE A 126 12.38 2.83 6.79
CA ILE A 126 12.53 4.16 7.40
C ILE A 126 14.00 4.59 7.38
N ASN A 127 14.92 3.71 7.77
CA ASN A 127 16.35 4.03 7.78
C ASN A 127 16.83 4.37 6.36
N GLU A 128 16.51 3.53 5.36
CA GLU A 128 16.88 3.77 3.96
C GLU A 128 16.32 5.10 3.44
N VAL A 129 15.05 5.40 3.74
CA VAL A 129 14.42 6.66 3.33
C VAL A 129 15.03 7.85 4.05
N SER A 130 15.36 7.71 5.34
CA SER A 130 16.03 8.74 6.13
C SER A 130 17.41 9.07 5.55
N ASP A 131 18.15 8.05 5.12
CA ASP A 131 19.45 8.20 4.47
C ASP A 131 19.28 8.90 3.10
N ILE A 132 18.29 8.50 2.30
CA ILE A 132 17.98 9.11 0.99
C ILE A 132 17.60 10.60 1.15
N MET A 133 16.84 10.94 2.19
CA MET A 133 16.43 12.32 2.47
C MET A 133 17.50 13.13 3.21
N ASN A 134 18.63 12.51 3.56
CA ASN A 134 19.70 13.06 4.39
C ASN A 134 19.19 13.64 5.73
N ILE A 135 18.24 12.95 6.37
CA ILE A 135 17.66 13.35 7.66
C ILE A 135 18.55 12.89 8.83
N SER A 136 19.46 11.94 8.60
CA SER A 136 20.32 11.33 9.63
C SER A 136 21.38 12.27 10.25
N GLU A 137 21.44 13.55 9.86
CA GLU A 137 22.48 14.50 10.25
C GLU A 137 21.98 15.72 11.07
N LYS A 138 20.85 15.59 11.78
CA LYS A 138 20.39 16.59 12.76
C LYS A 138 20.33 16.04 14.18
#